data_AF-A0A6L8B254-F1
#
_entry.id   AF-A0A6L8B254-F1
#
_cell.length_a   1.000
_cell.length_b   1.000
_cell.length_c   1.000
_cell.angle_alpha   90.00
_cell.angle_beta   90.00
_cell.angle_gamma   90.00
#
_symmetry.space_group_name_H-M   'P 1'
#
loop_
_entity.id
_entity.type
_entity.pdbx_description
1 polymer ?
#
loop_
_entity_poly.entity_id
_entity_poly.type
_entity_poly.pdbx_seq_one_letter_code
_entity_poly.pdbx_strand_id
1 'polypeptide(L)'
;MNANQHQTHITAEMDAQHDVNKIIWLVAGLALNLIGILIAYIYQPPPPETRFFDKSDEFRLFYTEAYKSKARSIQLTYTLIGCIVPFGFVIIGWIMMFTYFAGSFLFFSNVWN
;
A
#
# COMPACT_ATOMS: atom_id res chain seq x y z
N MET A 1 -20.98 -12.78 18.40
CA MET A 1 -20.06 -11.64 18.49
C MET A 1 -20.58 -10.74 19.58
N ASN A 2 -19.93 -10.75 20.74
CA ASN A 2 -20.40 -10.05 21.93
C ASN A 2 -20.03 -8.56 21.80
N ALA A 3 -20.80 -7.63 22.38
CA ALA A 3 -20.59 -6.18 22.22
C ALA A 3 -19.13 -5.75 22.50
N ASN A 4 -18.48 -6.39 23.47
CA ASN A 4 -17.09 -6.15 23.83
C ASN A 4 -16.10 -6.58 22.73
N GLN A 5 -16.36 -7.69 22.01
CA GLN A 5 -15.51 -8.17 20.92
C GLN A 5 -15.56 -7.22 19.72
N HIS A 6 -16.74 -6.65 19.43
CA HIS A 6 -16.90 -5.69 18.35
C HIS A 6 -16.07 -4.42 18.60
N GLN A 7 -16.13 -3.88 19.82
CA GLN A 7 -15.29 -2.73 20.20
C GLN A 7 -13.79 -3.07 20.15
N THR A 8 -13.42 -4.28 20.59
CA THR A 8 -12.02 -4.75 20.54
C THR A 8 -11.50 -4.76 19.11
N HIS A 9 -12.31 -5.24 18.17
CA HIS A 9 -11.97 -5.29 16.75
C HIS A 9 -11.82 -3.89 16.15
N ILE A 10 -12.76 -2.97 16.41
CA ILE A 10 -12.70 -1.60 15.89
C ILE A 10 -11.45 -0.88 16.42
N THR A 11 -11.17 -0.99 17.72
CA THR A 11 -9.98 -0.37 18.32
C THR A 11 -8.69 -0.94 17.70
N ALA A 12 -8.60 -2.26 17.54
CA ALA A 12 -7.46 -2.90 16.89
C ALA A 12 -7.24 -2.40 15.45
N GLU A 13 -8.31 -2.20 14.68
CA GLU A 13 -8.20 -1.66 13.33
C GLU A 13 -7.76 -0.20 13.29
N MET A 14 -8.30 0.64 14.18
CA MET A 14 -7.92 2.05 14.27
C MET A 14 -6.44 2.20 14.67
N ASP A 15 -6.01 1.40 15.63
CA ASP A 15 -4.62 1.36 16.08
C ASP A 15 -3.69 0.92 14.95
N ALA A 16 -4.04 -0.14 14.22
CA ALA A 16 -3.28 -0.57 13.05
C ALA A 16 -3.18 0.52 11.97
N GLN A 17 -4.24 1.32 11.78
CA GLN A 17 -4.22 2.43 10.83
C GLN A 17 -3.30 3.58 11.23
N HIS A 18 -3.16 3.81 12.53
CA HIS A 18 -2.33 4.86 13.08
C HIS A 18 -0.85 4.44 13.17
N ASP A 19 -0.60 3.18 13.54
CA ASP A 19 0.75 2.67 13.79
C ASP A 19 1.48 2.30 12.48
N VAL A 20 0.75 1.95 11.40
CA VAL A 20 1.35 1.62 10.10
C VAL A 20 1.70 2.88 9.31
N ASN A 21 3.00 3.10 9.07
CA ASN A 21 3.47 4.17 8.21
C ASN A 21 3.22 3.87 6.72
N LYS A 22 2.12 4.42 6.21
CA LYS A 22 1.66 4.27 4.81
C LYS A 22 2.68 4.77 3.79
N ILE A 23 3.46 5.80 4.12
CA ILE A 23 4.44 6.41 3.21
C ILE A 23 5.57 5.43 2.92
N ILE A 24 6.06 4.72 3.94
CA ILE A 24 7.13 3.72 3.77
C ILE A 24 6.69 2.62 2.81
N TRP A 25 5.45 2.13 2.94
CA TRP A 25 4.92 1.08 2.08
C TRP A 25 4.64 1.55 0.66
N LEU A 26 4.24 2.81 0.49
CA LEU A 26 4.14 3.43 -0.84
C LEU A 26 5.51 3.49 -1.52
N VAL A 27 6.54 3.98 -0.80
CA VAL A 27 7.92 4.04 -1.32
C VAL A 27 8.46 2.65 -1.61
N ALA A 28 8.18 1.67 -0.75
CA ALA A 28 8.56 0.28 -0.99
C ALA A 28 7.92 -0.27 -2.27
N GLY A 29 6.64 0.02 -2.51
CA GLY A 29 5.96 -0.34 -3.76
C GLY A 29 6.56 0.34 -4.99
N LEU A 30 6.92 1.62 -4.88
CA LEU A 30 7.51 2.39 -5.97
C LEU A 30 8.92 1.94 -6.32
N ALA A 31 9.77 1.72 -5.32
CA ALA A 31 11.20 1.41 -5.52
C ALA A 31 11.44 -0.09 -5.79
N LEU A 32 10.69 -0.98 -5.13
CA LEU A 32 10.93 -2.42 -5.16
C LEU A 32 9.87 -3.19 -5.99
N ASN A 33 8.80 -2.53 -6.45
CA ASN A 33 7.70 -3.14 -7.22
C ASN A 33 7.21 -4.45 -6.58
N LEU A 34 7.31 -5.58 -7.31
CA LEU A 34 6.87 -6.90 -6.86
C LEU A 34 7.58 -7.38 -5.58
N ILE A 35 8.86 -7.00 -5.40
CA ILE A 35 9.63 -7.35 -4.19
C ILE A 35 9.04 -6.62 -2.98
N GLY A 36 8.58 -5.37 -3.16
CA GLY A 36 7.88 -4.61 -2.12
C GLY A 36 6.62 -5.33 -1.64
N ILE A 37 5.85 -5.94 -2.56
CA ILE A 37 4.64 -6.69 -2.23
C ILE A 37 4.98 -7.94 -1.42
N LEU A 38 6.05 -8.65 -1.78
CA LEU A 38 6.50 -9.83 -1.05
C LEU A 38 6.93 -9.47 0.38
N ILE A 39 7.67 -8.37 0.55
CA ILE A 39 8.07 -7.86 1.87
C ILE A 39 6.84 -7.50 2.71
N ALA A 40 5.87 -6.80 2.13
CA ALA A 40 4.60 -6.45 2.80
C ALA A 40 3.76 -7.68 3.19
N TYR A 41 3.90 -8.80 2.46
CA TYR A 41 3.21 -10.04 2.79
C TYR A 41 3.86 -10.77 3.98
N ILE A 42 5.20 -10.80 4.03
CA ILE A 42 5.97 -11.52 5.04
C ILE A 42 6.06 -10.73 6.35
N TYR A 43 6.16 -9.40 6.26
CA TYR A 43 6.31 -8.53 7.42
C TYR A 43 5.01 -8.43 8.22
N GLN A 44 4.98 -9.02 9.41
CA GLN A 44 3.88 -8.86 10.36
C GLN A 44 4.22 -7.78 11.37
N PRO A 45 3.48 -6.66 11.44
CA PRO A 45 3.73 -5.64 12.44
C PRO A 45 3.33 -6.17 13.82
N PRO A 46 4.23 -6.14 14.82
CA PRO A 46 3.89 -6.51 16.18
C PRO A 46 3.00 -5.42 16.81
N PRO A 47 1.91 -5.79 17.52
CA PRO A 47 1.12 -4.82 18.27
C PRO A 47 1.90 -4.32 19.51
N PRO A 48 1.70 -3.07 19.96
CA PRO A 48 2.40 -2.54 21.13
C PRO A 48 2.02 -3.27 22.43
N GLU A 49 3.03 -3.73 23.19
CA GLU A 49 2.81 -4.50 24.42
C GLU A 49 2.15 -3.70 25.55
N THR A 50 2.30 -2.37 25.52
CA THR A 50 1.69 -1.44 26.49
C THR A 50 0.16 -1.54 26.54
N ARG A 51 -0.47 -2.05 25.49
CA ARG A 51 -1.94 -2.17 25.39
C ARG A 51 -2.49 -3.42 26.09
N PHE A 52 -1.62 -4.31 26.61
CA PHE A 52 -2.02 -5.61 27.15
C PHE A 52 -1.82 -5.79 28.67
N PHE A 53 -1.31 -4.78 29.39
CA PHE A 53 -0.87 -4.93 30.78
C PHE A 53 -1.97 -5.36 31.78
N ASP A 54 -3.24 -5.11 31.47
CA ASP A 54 -4.41 -5.42 32.33
C ASP A 54 -5.53 -6.17 31.57
N LYS A 55 -5.20 -6.85 30.46
CA LYS A 55 -6.20 -7.49 29.59
C LYS A 55 -6.12 -9.01 29.67
N SER A 56 -7.27 -9.68 29.58
CA SER A 56 -7.35 -11.14 29.51
C SER A 56 -6.68 -11.69 28.25
N ASP A 57 -6.20 -12.94 28.30
CA ASP A 57 -5.56 -13.58 27.14
C ASP A 57 -6.50 -13.72 25.93
N GLU A 58 -7.81 -13.86 26.17
CA GLU A 58 -8.82 -13.86 25.12
C GLU A 58 -8.84 -12.51 24.37
N PHE A 59 -8.77 -11.39 25.10
CA PHE A 59 -8.69 -10.06 24.49
C PHE A 59 -7.42 -9.91 23.64
N ARG A 60 -6.28 -10.42 24.13
CA ARG A 60 -4.99 -10.34 23.42
C ARG A 60 -5.03 -11.06 22.08
N LEU A 61 -5.62 -12.26 22.03
CA LEU A 61 -5.74 -13.05 20.81
C LEU A 61 -6.61 -12.34 19.77
N PHE A 62 -7.85 -11.99 20.13
CA PHE A 62 -8.77 -11.32 19.21
C PHE A 62 -8.25 -9.96 18.72
N TYR A 63 -7.63 -9.19 19.61
CA TYR A 63 -7.02 -7.90 19.25
C TYR A 63 -5.85 -8.09 18.29
N THR A 64 -4.95 -9.03 18.57
CA THR A 64 -3.75 -9.26 17.76
C THR A 64 -4.11 -9.73 16.35
N GLU A 65 -5.09 -10.62 16.22
CA GLU A 65 -5.54 -11.10 14.90
C GLU A 65 -6.14 -9.96 14.07
N ALA A 66 -7.04 -9.16 14.66
CA ALA A 66 -7.66 -8.03 13.98
C ALA A 66 -6.62 -6.97 13.58
N TYR A 67 -5.70 -6.63 14.48
CA TYR A 67 -4.61 -5.69 14.23
C TYR A 67 -3.71 -6.16 13.08
N LYS A 68 -3.23 -7.41 13.12
CA LYS A 68 -2.35 -7.99 12.09
C LYS A 68 -3.04 -8.04 10.73
N SER A 69 -4.31 -8.45 10.71
CA SER A 69 -5.11 -8.52 9.48
C SER A 69 -5.23 -7.13 8.84
N LYS A 70 -5.62 -6.12 9.63
CA LYS A 70 -5.78 -4.76 9.13
C LYS A 70 -4.45 -4.15 8.70
N ALA A 71 -3.41 -4.28 9.51
CA ALA A 71 -2.11 -3.72 9.22
C ALA A 71 -1.54 -4.27 7.90
N ARG A 72 -1.63 -5.59 7.69
CA ARG A 72 -1.23 -6.22 6.43
C ARG A 72 -2.04 -5.72 5.23
N SER A 73 -3.35 -5.55 5.39
CA SER A 73 -4.20 -5.02 4.32
C SER A 73 -3.77 -3.61 3.89
N ILE A 74 -3.35 -2.77 4.84
CA ILE A 74 -2.84 -1.42 4.59
C ILE A 74 -1.49 -1.52 3.86
N GLN A 75 -0.55 -2.30 4.37
CA GLN A 75 0.77 -2.48 3.76
C GLN A 75 0.66 -2.92 2.30
N LEU A 76 -0.16 -3.94 2.02
CA LEU A 76 -0.40 -4.42 0.67
C LEU A 76 -1.07 -3.37 -0.22
N THR A 77 -2.09 -2.67 0.26
CA THR A 77 -2.81 -1.66 -0.52
C THR A 77 -1.88 -0.51 -0.93
N TYR A 78 -1.10 0.04 0.01
CA TYR A 78 -0.18 1.14 -0.29
C TYR A 78 0.99 0.71 -1.15
N THR A 79 1.49 -0.52 -0.97
CA THR A 79 2.53 -1.09 -1.82
C THR A 79 2.03 -1.31 -3.25
N LEU A 80 0.79 -1.80 -3.42
CA LEU A 80 0.15 -1.96 -4.72
C LEU A 80 -0.05 -0.61 -5.42
N ILE A 81 -0.52 0.41 -4.69
CA ILE A 81 -0.63 1.78 -5.21
C ILE A 81 0.74 2.26 -5.68
N GLY A 82 1.78 2.11 -4.85
CA GLY A 82 3.15 2.47 -5.20
C GLY A 82 3.68 1.76 -6.44
N CYS A 83 3.29 0.50 -6.66
CA CYS A 83 3.65 -0.27 -7.86
C CYS A 83 2.94 0.23 -9.12
N ILE A 84 1.68 0.71 -9.04
CA ILE A 84 0.89 1.11 -10.22
C ILE A 84 1.25 2.52 -10.71
N VAL A 85 1.51 3.45 -9.79
CA VAL A 85 1.86 4.86 -10.09
C VAL A 85 2.96 5.01 -11.15
N PRO A 86 4.13 4.32 -11.08
CA PRO A 86 5.19 4.48 -12.07
C PRO A 86 4.77 4.01 -13.48
N PHE A 87 3.92 2.98 -13.61
CA PHE A 87 3.42 2.56 -14.91
C PHE A 87 2.58 3.65 -15.58
N GLY A 88 1.76 4.38 -14.81
CA GLY A 88 1.00 5.51 -15.33
C GLY A 88 1.89 6.60 -15.91
N PHE A 89 2.96 6.97 -15.20
CA PHE A 89 3.93 7.96 -15.67
C PHE A 89 4.66 7.51 -16.94
N VAL A 90 5.08 6.24 -17.00
CA VAL A 90 5.75 5.68 -18.18
C VAL A 90 4.84 5.70 -19.40
N ILE A 91 3.57 5.28 -19.25
CA ILE A 91 2.60 5.26 -20.37
C ILE A 91 2.34 6.69 -20.89
N ILE A 92 2.11 7.65 -20.00
CA ILE A 92 1.90 9.05 -20.39
C ILE A 92 3.13 9.60 -21.11
N GLY A 93 4.33 9.32 -20.58
CA GLY A 93 5.59 9.71 -21.21
C GLY A 93 5.76 9.14 -22.62
N TRP A 94 5.43 7.87 -22.83
CA TRP A 94 5.46 7.23 -24.15
C TRP A 94 4.45 7.83 -25.13
N ILE A 95 3.23 8.14 -24.67
CA ILE A 95 2.21 8.79 -25.52
C ILE A 95 2.70 10.17 -25.97
N MET A 96 3.22 10.98 -25.04
CA MET A 96 3.77 12.30 -25.38
C MET A 96 4.95 12.16 -26.35
N MET A 97 5.90 11.27 -26.08
CA MET A 97 7.04 11.04 -26.97
C MET A 97 6.59 10.65 -28.38
N PHE A 98 5.62 9.74 -28.49
CA PHE A 98 5.10 9.27 -29.76
C PHE A 98 4.39 10.39 -30.54
N THR A 99 3.59 11.23 -29.88
CA THR A 99 2.92 12.36 -30.55
C THR A 99 3.92 13.41 -31.04
N TYR A 100 4.95 13.74 -30.24
CA TYR A 100 6.01 14.66 -30.66
C TYR A 100 6.81 14.09 -31.85
N PHE A 101 7.14 12.81 -31.82
CA PHE A 101 7.88 12.15 -32.91
C PHE A 101 7.05 12.06 -34.19
N ALA A 102 5.80 11.59 -34.11
CA ALA A 102 4.90 11.49 -35.26
C ALA A 102 4.56 12.86 -35.86
N GLY A 103 4.34 13.88 -35.02
CA GLY A 103 4.10 15.25 -35.49
C GLY A 103 5.30 15.83 -36.25
N SER A 104 6.50 15.60 -35.73
CA SER A 104 7.75 16.01 -36.40
C SER A 104 7.94 15.29 -37.73
N PHE A 105 7.69 13.98 -37.77
CA PHE A 105 7.77 13.17 -39.00
C PHE A 105 6.78 13.64 -40.08
N LEU A 106 5.52 13.90 -39.69
CA LEU A 106 4.49 14.41 -40.61
C LEU A 106 4.84 15.79 -41.16
N PHE A 107 5.33 16.70 -40.32
CA PHE A 107 5.79 18.03 -40.75
C PHE A 107 6.90 17.93 -41.81
N PHE A 108 7.94 17.12 -41.56
CA PHE A 108 9.01 16.91 -42.54
C PHE A 108 8.48 16.29 -43.84
N SER A 109 7.57 15.32 -43.79
CA SER A 109 7.02 14.68 -44.99
C SER A 109 6.19 15.62 -45.89
N ASN A 110 5.60 16.66 -45.30
CA ASN A 110 4.73 17.62 -46.00
C ASN A 110 5.51 18.84 -46.53
N VAL A 111 6.71 19.12 -45.98
CA VAL A 111 7.61 20.17 -46.48
C VAL A 111 8.34 19.74 -47.76
N TRP A 112 8.58 18.44 -47.93
CA TRP A 112 9.30 17.87 -49.08
C TRP A 112 8.39 17.23 -50.14
N ASN A 113 7.06 17.35 -50.01
CA ASN A 113 6.06 17.08 -51.06
C ASN A 113 5.61 18.39 -51.69
#